data_AF-A0A7C5E8B6-F1
#
_entry.id   AF-A0A7C5E8B6-F1
#
_cell.length_a   1.000
_cell.length_b   1.000
_cell.length_c   1.000
_cell.angle_alpha   90.00
_cell.angle_beta   90.00
_cell.angle_gamma   90.00
#
_symmetry.space_group_name_H-M   'P 1'
#
loop_
_entity.id
_entity.type
_entity.pdbx_description
1 polymer ?
#
loop_
_entity_poly.entity_id
_entity_poly.type
_entity_poly.pdbx_seq_one_letter_code
_entity_poly.pdbx_strand_id
1 'polypeptide(L)'
;MATLFEKSVLVGLGLLSMTREKAQKVVDELTQRGEVSREEAREWVERLVQRGEEERQAIRKLVRDEVKAVMDELGLPTKQDLQDLAARIEGHGKQSKEK
;
A
#
# COMPACT_ATOMS: atom_id res chain seq x y z
N MET A 1 26.91 -8.30 11.69
CA MET A 1 27.34 -7.39 10.59
C MET A 1 26.61 -7.64 9.26
N ALA A 2 25.59 -8.51 9.22
CA ALA A 2 24.81 -8.88 8.02
C ALA A 2 24.03 -7.73 7.34
N THR A 3 23.84 -6.61 8.03
CA THR A 3 22.89 -5.55 7.62
C THR A 3 23.28 -4.84 6.33
N LEU A 4 24.55 -4.79 5.94
CA LEU A 4 24.98 -4.05 4.74
C LEU A 4 24.69 -4.83 3.46
N PHE A 5 24.97 -6.13 3.46
CA PHE A 5 24.66 -7.02 2.33
C PHE A 5 23.15 -7.14 2.15
N GLU A 6 22.44 -7.37 3.24
CA GLU A 6 20.99 -7.47 3.22
C GLU A 6 20.32 -6.19 2.72
N LYS A 7 20.78 -5.02 3.18
CA LYS A 7 20.30 -3.72 2.67
C LYS A 7 20.58 -3.54 1.18
N SER A 8 21.73 -3.99 0.68
CA SER A 8 22.06 -3.85 -0.74
C SER A 8 21.23 -4.79 -1.63
N VAL A 9 20.94 -6.00 -1.16
CA VAL A 9 20.01 -6.92 -1.84
C VAL A 9 18.57 -6.38 -1.81
N LEU A 10 18.12 -5.83 -0.68
CA LEU A 10 16.82 -5.17 -0.54
C LEU A 10 16.67 -3.95 -1.46
N VAL A 11 17.74 -3.18 -1.64
CA VAL A 11 17.77 -2.03 -2.56
C VAL A 11 17.78 -2.50 -4.02
N GLY A 12 18.55 -3.54 -4.36
CA GLY A 12 18.63 -4.09 -5.71
C GLY A 12 17.34 -4.76 -6.18
N LEU A 13 16.62 -5.44 -5.28
CA LEU A 13 15.31 -6.02 -5.57
C LEU A 13 14.17 -5.01 -5.44
N GLY A 14 14.37 -3.94 -4.67
CA GLY A 14 13.33 -3.02 -4.26
C GLY A 14 12.39 -3.65 -3.22
N LEU A 15 12.24 -2.98 -2.08
CA LEU A 15 11.35 -3.41 -0.99
C LEU A 15 9.90 -3.64 -1.43
N LEU A 16 9.43 -2.87 -2.42
CA LEU A 16 8.07 -2.98 -2.97
C LEU A 16 7.84 -4.25 -3.81
N SER A 17 8.92 -4.86 -4.31
CA SER A 17 8.88 -6.12 -5.07
C SER A 17 9.23 -7.32 -4.19
N MET A 18 9.42 -7.10 -2.88
CA MET A 18 9.75 -8.15 -1.93
C MET A 18 8.57 -9.10 -1.78
N THR A 19 8.82 -10.37 -2.11
CA THR A 19 7.86 -11.46 -1.94
C THR A 19 8.41 -12.45 -0.92
N ARG A 20 7.53 -13.32 -0.39
CA ARG A 20 7.94 -14.36 0.55
C ARG A 20 9.07 -15.23 0.00
N GLU A 21 9.01 -15.61 -1.28
CA GLU A 21 10.07 -16.39 -1.94
C GLU A 21 11.40 -15.65 -2.03
N LYS A 22 11.39 -14.35 -2.34
CA LYS A 22 12.61 -13.53 -2.38
C LYS A 22 13.19 -13.34 -0.98
N ALA A 23 12.34 -13.06 0.00
CA ALA A 23 12.76 -12.94 1.39
C ALA A 23 13.37 -14.26 1.89
N GLN A 24 12.77 -15.40 1.55
CA GLN A 24 13.30 -16.72 1.88
C GLN A 24 14.70 -16.93 1.27
N LYS A 25 14.91 -16.58 -0.01
CA LYS A 25 16.23 -16.67 -0.66
C LYS A 25 17.30 -15.84 0.04
N VAL A 26 16.98 -14.59 0.37
CA VAL A 26 17.91 -13.69 1.08
C VAL A 26 18.31 -14.29 2.42
N VAL A 27 17.34 -14.77 3.17
CA VAL A 27 17.56 -15.37 4.48
C VAL A 27 18.32 -16.70 4.39
N ASP A 28 18.04 -17.52 3.39
CA ASP A 28 18.73 -18.79 3.16
C ASP A 28 20.21 -18.56 2.84
N GLU A 29 20.54 -17.53 2.03
CA GLU A 29 21.92 -17.12 1.77
C GLU A 29 22.63 -16.64 3.05
N LEU A 30 21.96 -15.83 3.88
CA LEU A 30 22.51 -15.37 5.15
C LEU A 30 22.72 -16.54 6.14
N THR A 31 21.81 -17.52 6.15
CA THR A 31 21.93 -18.73 6.96
C THR A 31 23.08 -19.62 6.48
N GLN A 32 23.25 -19.79 5.16
CA GLN A 32 24.38 -20.55 4.59
C GLN A 32 25.74 -19.91 4.90
N ARG A 33 25.79 -18.58 4.98
CA ARG A 33 26.99 -17.83 5.35
C ARG A 33 27.25 -17.83 6.86
N GLY A 34 26.37 -18.44 7.66
CA GLY A 34 26.45 -18.47 9.12
C GLY A 34 26.15 -17.12 9.77
N GLU A 35 25.54 -16.19 9.03
CA GLU A 35 25.25 -14.83 9.52
C GLU A 35 23.94 -14.74 10.31
N VAL A 36 23.03 -15.72 10.13
CA VAL A 36 21.71 -15.79 10.77
C VAL A 36 21.42 -17.24 11.16
N SER A 37 20.86 -17.47 12.36
CA SER A 37 20.42 -18.80 12.79
C SER A 37 19.13 -19.24 12.08
N ARG A 38 18.85 -20.55 12.06
CA ARG A 38 17.60 -21.07 11.45
C ARG A 38 16.34 -20.56 12.16
N GLU A 39 16.43 -20.33 13.48
CA GLU A 39 15.33 -19.72 14.23
C GLU A 39 15.10 -18.26 13.81
N GLU A 40 16.16 -17.45 13.76
CA GLU A 40 16.06 -16.03 13.36
C GLU A 40 15.62 -15.87 11.90
N ALA A 41 16.03 -16.80 11.03
CA ALA A 41 15.68 -16.80 9.61
C ALA A 41 14.17 -16.62 9.37
N ARG A 42 13.32 -17.36 10.09
CA ARG A 42 11.87 -17.25 9.94
C ARG A 42 11.35 -15.85 10.29
N GLU A 43 11.86 -15.28 11.37
CA GLU A 43 11.47 -13.94 11.82
C GLU A 43 11.91 -12.86 10.81
N TRP A 44 13.09 -13.01 10.21
CA TRP A 44 13.57 -12.13 9.15
C TRP A 44 12.66 -12.18 7.92
N VAL A 45 12.25 -13.36 7.47
CA VAL A 45 11.33 -13.49 6.32
C VAL A 45 10.02 -12.74 6.58
N GLU A 46 9.43 -12.92 7.76
CA GLU A 46 8.18 -12.23 8.11
C GLU A 46 8.36 -10.71 8.17
N ARG A 47 9.43 -10.22 8.80
CA ARG A 47 9.71 -8.78 8.88
C ARG A 47 9.92 -8.15 7.50
N LEU A 48 10.63 -8.82 6.59
CA LEU A 48 10.86 -8.32 5.23
C LEU A 48 9.56 -8.26 4.41
N VAL A 49 8.72 -9.28 4.52
CA VAL A 49 7.43 -9.33 3.84
C VAL A 49 6.48 -8.26 4.41
N GLN A 50 6.39 -8.15 5.73
CA GLN A 50 5.55 -7.16 6.40
C GLN A 50 5.94 -5.74 5.99
N ARG A 51 7.24 -5.43 6.05
CA ARG A 51 7.75 -4.11 5.65
C ARG A 51 7.47 -3.81 4.18
N GLY A 52 7.59 -4.80 3.29
CA GLY A 52 7.24 -4.64 1.88
C GLY A 52 5.76 -4.29 1.69
N GLU A 53 4.86 -4.90 2.46
CA GLU A 53 3.42 -4.60 2.39
C GLU A 53 3.07 -3.22 2.99
N GLU A 54 3.69 -2.83 4.09
CA GLU A 54 3.53 -1.50 4.69
C GLU A 54 3.93 -0.39 3.70
N GLU A 55 5.09 -0.52 3.06
CA GLU A 55 5.57 0.44 2.05
C GLU A 55 4.64 0.49 0.82
N ARG A 56 4.13 -0.67 0.38
CA ARG A 56 3.14 -0.74 -0.70
C ARG A 56 1.84 -0.01 -0.34
N GLN A 57 1.36 -0.16 0.89
CA GLN A 57 0.17 0.55 1.35
C GLN A 57 0.39 2.06 1.41
N ALA A 58 1.56 2.51 1.91
CA ALA A 58 1.93 3.91 1.96
C ALA A 58 1.93 4.55 0.55
N ILE A 59 2.54 3.89 -0.43
CA ILE A 59 2.55 4.37 -1.82
C ILE A 59 1.15 4.37 -2.42
N ARG A 60 0.35 3.32 -2.23
CA ARG A 60 -1.04 3.31 -2.72
C ARG A 60 -1.87 4.43 -2.13
N LYS A 61 -1.63 4.79 -0.86
CA LYS A 61 -2.29 5.93 -0.23
C LYS A 61 -1.85 7.23 -0.88
N LEU A 62 -0.54 7.46 -1.03
CA LEU A 62 0.01 8.65 -1.67
C LEU A 62 -0.55 8.83 -3.09
N VAL A 63 -0.57 7.78 -3.91
CA VAL A 63 -1.14 7.82 -5.26
C VAL A 63 -2.63 8.16 -5.24
N ARG A 64 -3.40 7.57 -4.32
CA ARG A 64 -4.83 7.88 -4.20
C ARG A 64 -5.08 9.33 -3.77
N ASP A 65 -4.28 9.82 -2.82
CA ASP A 65 -4.41 11.18 -2.31
C ASP A 65 -4.05 12.19 -3.42
N GLU A 66 -3.00 11.92 -4.20
CA GLU A 66 -2.60 12.75 -5.35
C GLU A 66 -3.67 12.77 -6.44
N VAL A 67 -4.20 11.59 -6.82
CA VAL A 67 -5.29 11.50 -7.80
C VAL A 67 -6.52 12.26 -7.32
N LYS A 68 -6.86 12.15 -6.04
CA LYS A 68 -7.98 12.88 -5.45
C LYS A 68 -7.74 14.39 -5.51
N ALA A 69 -6.54 14.86 -5.16
CA ALA A 69 -6.19 16.28 -5.24
C ALA A 69 -6.34 16.81 -6.68
N VAL A 70 -5.85 16.07 -7.68
CA VAL A 70 -6.02 16.44 -9.10
C VAL A 70 -7.49 16.48 -9.51
N MET A 71 -8.30 15.51 -9.07
CA MET A 71 -9.74 15.51 -9.36
C MET A 71 -10.44 16.72 -8.74
N ASP A 72 -10.08 17.08 -7.51
CA ASP A 72 -10.60 18.25 -6.81
C ASP A 72 -10.18 19.56 -7.53
N GLU A 73 -8.93 19.67 -7.99
CA GLU A 73 -8.43 20.81 -8.77
C GLU A 73 -9.14 20.97 -10.12
N LEU A 74 -9.47 19.86 -10.78
CA LEU A 74 -10.25 19.85 -12.03
C LEU A 74 -11.76 20.10 -11.80
N GLY A 75 -12.20 20.21 -10.54
CA GLY A 75 -13.61 20.41 -10.19
C GLY A 75 -14.51 19.22 -10.51
N LEU A 76 -13.96 18.00 -10.54
CA LEU A 76 -14.73 16.79 -10.83
C LEU A 76 -15.57 16.41 -9.60
N PRO A 77 -16.91 16.36 -9.71
CA PRO A 77 -17.76 15.99 -8.59
C PRO A 77 -17.58 14.51 -8.23
N THR A 78 -17.56 14.22 -6.94
CA THR A 78 -17.52 12.84 -6.45
C THR A 78 -18.86 12.15 -6.62
N LYS A 79 -18.86 10.82 -6.54
CA LYS A 79 -20.11 10.04 -6.53
C LYS A 79 -21.04 10.46 -5.39
N GLN A 80 -20.48 10.85 -4.25
CA GLN A 80 -21.26 11.33 -3.11
C GLN A 80 -21.95 12.66 -3.43
N ASP A 81 -21.24 13.60 -4.05
CA ASP A 81 -21.82 14.90 -4.45
C ASP A 81 -23.00 14.72 -5.40
N LEU A 82 -22.90 13.75 -6.32
CA LEU A 82 -24.00 13.40 -7.24
C LEU A 82 -25.18 12.75 -6.52
N GLN A 83 -24.93 11.89 -5.53
CA GLN A 83 -26.00 11.26 -4.73
C GLN A 83 -26.72 12.30 -3.86
N ASP A 84 -25.98 13.20 -3.22
CA ASP A 84 -26.54 14.26 -2.41
C ASP A 84 -27.37 15.21 -3.28
N LEU A 85 -26.92 15.51 -4.50
CA LEU A 85 -27.69 16.30 -5.47
C LEU A 85 -28.98 15.56 -5.89
N ALA A 86 -28.91 14.26 -6.18
CA ALA A 86 -30.07 13.45 -6.54
C ALA A 86 -31.11 13.40 -5.41
N ALA A 87 -30.67 13.22 -4.16
CA ALA A 87 -31.54 13.21 -3.00
C ALA A 87 -32.24 14.57 -2.79
N ARG A 88 -31.53 15.68 -3.00
CA ARG A 88 -32.13 17.03 -2.95
C ARG A 88 -33.16 17.22 -4.05
N ILE A 89 -32.92 16.74 -5.27
CA ILE A 89 -33.89 16.83 -6.38
C ILE A 89 -35.15 16.04 -6.07
N GLU A 90 -35.02 14.81 -5.54
CA GLU A 90 -36.18 14.01 -5.13
C GLU A 90 -36.98 14.67 -4.00
N GLY A 91 -36.31 15.30 -3.03
CA GLY A 91 -36.97 16.03 -1.93
C GLY A 91 -37.84 17.19 -2.43
N HIS A 92 -37.32 18.01 -3.36
CA HIS A 92 -38.08 19.10 -3.95
C HIS A 92 -39.20 18.60 -4.88
N GLY A 93 -38.98 17.49 -5.59
CA GLY A 93 -40.00 16.86 -6.44
C GLY A 93 -41.22 16.37 -5.65
N LYS A 94 -41.05 16.01 -4.36
CA LYS A 94 -42.14 15.62 -3.47
C LYS A 94 -42.91 16.83 -2.92
N GLN A 95 -42.22 17.92 -2.55
CA GLN A 95 -42.86 19.15 -2.06
C GLN A 95 -43.72 19.86 -3.13
N SER A 96 -43.39 19.69 -4.41
CA SER A 96 -44.17 20.26 -5.52
C SER A 96 -45.46 19.49 -5.84
N LYS A 97 -45.59 18.23 -5.36
CA LYS A 97 -46.80 17.41 -5.54
C LYS A 97 -47.82 17.53 -4.40
N GLU A 98 -47.46 18.22 -3.33
CA GLU A 98 -48.27 18.35 -2.10
C GLU A 98 -48.92 19.75 -1.96
N LYS A 99 -48.74 20.63 -2.95
CA LYS A 99 -49.47 21.89 -3.13
C LYS A 99 -50.37 21.79 -4.35
#